data_AF-A0A7J7M237-F1
#
_entry.id   AF-A0A7J7M237-F1
#
_cell.length_a   1.000
_cell.length_b   1.000
_cell.length_c   1.000
_cell.angle_alpha   90.00
_cell.angle_beta   90.00
_cell.angle_gamma   90.00
#
_symmetry.space_group_name_H-M   'P 1'
#
loop_
_entity.id
_entity.type
_entity.pdbx_description
1 polymer ?
#
loop_
_entity_poly.entity_id
_entity_poly.type
_entity_poly.pdbx_seq_one_letter_code
_entity_poly.pdbx_strand_id
1 'polypeptide(L)'
;MTRGSKLFPSFVKFLKSKDPSDGTEQALLDELNTLEEHLKAHGPYVGGEKISAADLSLAPKLFHLEVALGHFKNWTIPESLSHVKNYMKVR
;
A
#
# COMPACT_ATOMS: atom_id res chain seq x y z
N MET A 1 -9.93 -14.57 4.74
CA MET A 1 -9.36 -13.28 5.20
C MET A 1 -9.06 -12.44 3.97
N THR A 2 -9.59 -11.22 3.90
CA THR A 2 -9.38 -10.30 2.76
C THR A 2 -7.96 -9.71 2.82
N ARG A 3 -7.14 -10.05 1.82
CA ARG A 3 -5.77 -9.53 1.64
C ARG A 3 -5.80 -8.00 1.53
N GLY A 4 -4.92 -7.30 2.26
CA GLY A 4 -4.80 -5.82 2.22
C GLY A 4 -5.88 -5.02 2.96
N SER A 5 -6.83 -5.66 3.65
CA SER A 5 -7.89 -4.96 4.40
C SER A 5 -7.36 -4.07 5.54
N LYS A 6 -6.16 -4.35 6.05
CA LYS A 6 -5.51 -3.60 7.12
C LYS A 6 -4.54 -2.52 6.63
N LEU A 7 -4.30 -2.42 5.31
CA LEU A 7 -3.34 -1.47 4.73
C LEU A 7 -3.63 -0.02 5.14
N PHE A 8 -4.89 0.43 5.00
CA PHE A 8 -5.25 1.82 5.34
C PHE A 8 -5.18 2.10 6.85
N PRO A 9 -5.70 1.22 7.75
CA PRO A 9 -5.44 1.35 9.18
C PRO A 9 -3.95 1.38 9.56
N SER A 10 -3.11 0.53 8.96
CA SER A 10 -1.66 0.52 9.21
C SER A 10 -1.01 1.82 8.73
N PHE A 11 -1.40 2.33 7.56
CA PHE A 11 -0.96 3.63 7.05
C PHE A 11 -1.31 4.76 8.03
N VAL A 12 -2.56 4.86 8.48
CA VAL A 12 -3.00 5.93 9.38
C VAL A 12 -2.27 5.86 10.72
N LYS A 13 -2.00 4.65 11.24
CA LYS A 13 -1.20 4.44 12.45
C LYS A 13 0.23 4.93 12.25
N PHE A 14 0.90 4.50 11.18
CA PHE A 14 2.26 4.94 10.88
C PHE A 14 2.33 6.45 10.67
N LEU A 15 1.39 7.04 9.92
CA LEU A 15 1.32 8.49 9.69
C LEU A 15 1.25 9.28 11.01
N LYS A 16 0.46 8.81 11.99
CA LYS A 16 0.27 9.47 13.29
C LYS A 16 1.38 9.17 14.30
N SER A 17 2.16 8.11 14.09
CA SER A 17 3.25 7.73 14.97
C SER A 17 4.31 8.82 15.05
N LYS A 18 4.79 9.07 16.26
CA LYS A 18 5.91 9.97 16.54
C LYS A 18 7.18 9.22 16.95
N ASP A 19 7.06 7.93 17.25
CA ASP A 19 8.16 7.08 17.71
C ASP A 19 8.60 6.18 16.54
N PRO A 20 9.83 6.36 16.01
CA PRO A 20 10.33 5.53 14.92
C PRO A 20 10.50 4.05 15.28
N SER A 21 10.48 3.70 16.57
CA SER A 21 10.71 2.33 17.06
C SER A 21 9.42 1.60 17.48
N ASP A 22 8.24 2.19 17.26
CA ASP A 22 6.95 1.62 17.68
C ASP A 22 6.43 0.48 16.78
N GLY A 23 7.18 0.15 15.71
CA GLY A 23 6.88 -0.93 14.77
C GLY A 23 5.75 -0.62 13.77
N THR A 24 5.20 0.60 13.77
CA THR A 24 4.11 0.95 12.85
C THR A 24 4.55 0.98 11.38
N GLU A 25 5.80 1.34 11.10
CA GLU A 25 6.38 1.26 9.76
C GLU A 25 6.44 -0.19 9.27
N GLN A 26 6.97 -1.11 10.09
CA GLN A 26 7.07 -2.52 9.74
C GLN A 26 5.69 -3.13 9.48
N ALA A 27 4.69 -2.79 10.30
CA ALA A 27 3.32 -3.24 10.07
C ALA A 27 2.72 -2.72 8.76
N LEU A 28 3.10 -1.52 8.30
CA LEU A 28 2.71 -1.04 6.97
C LEU A 28 3.44 -1.79 5.86
N LEU A 29 4.74 -2.04 6.03
CA LEU A 29 5.54 -2.81 5.08
C LEU A 29 5.02 -4.24 4.91
N ASP A 30 4.58 -4.89 5.98
CA ASP A 30 4.02 -6.25 5.92
C ASP A 30 2.72 -6.30 5.10
N GLU A 31 1.86 -5.30 5.25
CA GLU A 31 0.64 -5.17 4.44
C GLU A 31 0.94 -4.84 2.98
N LEU A 32 1.95 -4.01 2.72
CA LEU A 32 2.42 -3.71 1.35
C LEU A 32 3.06 -4.93 0.69
N ASN A 33 3.83 -5.73 1.43
CA ASN A 33 4.39 -7.01 0.95
C ASN A 33 3.28 -8.01 0.61
N THR A 34 2.24 -8.09 1.46
CA THR A 34 1.07 -8.93 1.17
C THR A 34 0.37 -8.51 -0.13
N LEU A 35 0.29 -7.19 -0.41
CA LEU A 35 -0.25 -6.67 -1.65
C LEU A 35 0.68 -6.95 -2.85
N GLU A 36 1.99 -6.77 -2.69
CA GLU A 36 3.02 -7.07 -3.70
C GLU A 36 2.93 -8.54 -4.14
N GLU A 37 2.87 -9.47 -3.20
CA GLU A 37 2.74 -10.90 -3.48
C GLU A 37 1.43 -11.22 -4.21
N HIS A 38 0.32 -10.57 -3.81
CA HIS A 38 -0.96 -10.74 -4.47
C HIS A 38 -0.94 -10.23 -5.92
N LEU A 39 -0.42 -9.02 -6.15
CA LEU A 39 -0.30 -8.43 -7.49
C LEU A 39 0.68 -9.20 -8.37
N LYS A 40 1.75 -9.74 -7.79
CA LYS A 40 2.68 -10.63 -8.51
C LYS A 40 2.01 -11.91 -8.98
N ALA A 41 1.13 -12.49 -8.17
CA ALA A 41 0.47 -13.76 -8.50
C ALA A 41 -0.79 -13.57 -9.37
N HIS A 42 -1.49 -12.45 -9.25
CA HIS A 42 -2.83 -12.26 -9.80
C HIS A 42 -3.04 -10.93 -10.53
N GLY A 43 -2.00 -10.11 -10.69
CA GLY A 43 -2.10 -8.80 -11.33
C GLY A 43 -2.47 -8.84 -12.82
N PRO A 44 -2.55 -7.69 -13.49
CA PRO A 44 -2.01 -6.39 -13.06
C PRO A 44 -2.88 -5.62 -12.05
N TYR A 45 -4.18 -5.91 -11.96
CA TYR A 45 -5.09 -5.32 -10.97
C TYR A 45 -5.41 -6.32 -9.86
N VAL A 46 -6.03 -5.88 -8.77
CA VAL A 46 -6.38 -6.74 -7.61
C VAL A 46 -7.23 -7.94 -8.03
N GLY A 47 -8.11 -7.74 -9.02
CA GLY A 47 -8.98 -8.76 -9.60
C GLY A 47 -8.47 -9.45 -10.86
N GLY A 48 -7.22 -9.23 -11.29
CA GLY A 48 -6.70 -9.77 -12.56
C GLY A 48 -6.54 -8.73 -13.64
N GLU A 49 -7.00 -9.07 -14.84
CA GLU A 49 -6.80 -8.27 -16.06
C GLU A 49 -7.60 -6.97 -16.10
N LYS A 50 -8.68 -6.88 -15.32
CA LYS A 50 -9.63 -5.76 -15.36
C LYS A 50 -9.76 -5.10 -13.99
N ILE A 51 -9.97 -3.79 -14.02
CA ILE A 51 -10.33 -3.00 -12.84
C ILE A 51 -11.62 -3.55 -12.23
N SER A 52 -11.61 -3.71 -10.92
CA SER A 52 -12.71 -4.17 -10.10
C SER A 52 -13.05 -3.18 -8.99
N ALA A 53 -14.12 -3.45 -8.24
CA ALA A 53 -14.47 -2.65 -7.06
C ALA A 53 -13.35 -2.62 -6.00
N ALA A 54 -12.52 -3.67 -5.94
CA ALA A 54 -11.37 -3.70 -5.03
C ALA A 54 -10.34 -2.62 -5.41
N ASP A 55 -10.08 -2.45 -6.70
CA ASP A 55 -9.15 -1.45 -7.23
C ASP A 55 -9.65 -0.03 -6.97
N LEU A 56 -10.94 0.22 -7.23
CA LEU A 56 -11.59 1.51 -6.97
C LEU A 56 -11.59 1.88 -5.48
N SER A 57 -11.60 0.88 -4.58
CA SER A 57 -11.47 1.11 -3.14
C SER A 57 -10.02 1.32 -2.70
N LEU A 58 -9.06 0.65 -3.34
CA LEU A 58 -7.66 0.59 -2.93
C LEU A 58 -6.82 1.73 -3.51
N ALA A 59 -7.00 2.06 -4.79
CA ALA A 59 -6.17 3.04 -5.49
C ALA A 59 -6.17 4.43 -4.81
N PRO A 60 -7.33 5.00 -4.40
CA PRO A 60 -7.32 6.27 -3.66
C PRO A 60 -6.57 6.20 -2.33
N LYS A 61 -6.66 5.06 -1.63
CA LYS A 61 -5.97 4.86 -0.34
C LYS A 61 -4.45 4.82 -0.50
N LEU A 62 -3.96 4.16 -1.56
CA LEU A 62 -2.53 4.15 -1.89
C LEU A 62 -2.03 5.53 -2.31
N PHE A 63 -2.85 6.30 -3.03
CA PHE A 63 -2.52 7.69 -3.36
C PHE A 63 -2.41 8.57 -2.10
N HIS A 64 -3.38 8.46 -1.18
CA HIS A 64 -3.29 9.15 0.11
C HIS A 64 -2.04 8.76 0.90
N LEU A 65 -1.68 7.48 0.90
CA LEU A 65 -0.48 6.96 1.53
C LEU A 65 0.79 7.61 0.93
N GLU A 66 0.94 7.59 -0.40
CA GLU A 66 2.10 8.15 -1.10
C GLU A 66 2.30 9.64 -0.78
N VAL A 67 1.25 10.44 -0.93
CA VAL A 67 1.31 11.89 -0.75
C VAL A 67 1.53 12.24 0.72
N ALA A 68 0.77 11.64 1.64
CA ALA A 68 0.84 11.99 3.05
C ALA A 68 2.15 11.53 3.70
N LEU A 69 2.61 10.29 3.43
CA LEU A 69 3.87 9.81 4.01
C LEU A 69 5.07 10.51 3.39
N GLY A 70 5.03 10.86 2.09
CA GLY A 70 6.05 11.68 1.46
C GLY A 70 6.16 13.05 2.14
N HIS A 71 5.03 13.72 2.38
CA HIS A 71 5.02 15.06 2.98
C HIS A 71 5.38 15.06 4.48
N PHE A 72 4.74 14.20 5.28
CA PHE A 72 4.84 14.26 6.74
C PHE A 72 5.98 13.42 7.32
N LYS A 73 6.47 12.41 6.58
CA LYS A 73 7.49 11.48 7.06
C LYS A 73 8.72 11.36 6.16
N ASN A 74 8.76 12.07 5.01
CA ASN A 74 9.79 11.88 3.99
C ASN A 74 9.97 10.39 3.60
N TRP A 75 8.86 9.67 3.59
CA TRP A 75 8.84 8.22 3.40
C TRP A 75 8.24 7.88 2.05
N THR A 76 8.82 6.91 1.37
CA THR A 76 8.38 6.45 0.05
C THR A 76 8.24 4.94 0.03
N ILE A 77 7.33 4.44 -0.79
CA ILE A 77 7.18 2.99 -1.01
C ILE A 77 8.50 2.42 -1.55
N PRO A 78 9.07 1.38 -0.90
CA PRO A 78 10.34 0.78 -1.31
C PRO A 78 10.34 0.36 -2.78
N GLU A 79 11.47 0.58 -3.47
CA GLU A 79 11.66 0.19 -4.88
C GLU A 79 11.55 -1.32 -5.11
N SER A 80 11.77 -2.14 -4.07
CA SER A 80 11.61 -3.59 -4.12
C SER A 80 10.17 -4.02 -4.38
N LEU A 81 9.17 -3.17 -4.08
CA LEU A 81 7.75 -3.45 -4.27
C LEU A 81 7.29 -3.06 -5.68
N SER A 82 7.92 -3.70 -6.67
CA SER A 82 7.78 -3.36 -8.09
C SER A 82 6.35 -3.46 -8.62
N HIS A 83 5.57 -4.47 -8.18
CA HIS A 83 4.19 -4.67 -8.65
C HIS A 83 3.26 -3.64 -8.05
N VAL A 84 3.42 -3.29 -6.76
CA VAL A 84 2.69 -2.20 -6.11
C VAL A 84 2.99 -0.88 -6.80
N LYS A 85 4.27 -0.57 -7.06
CA LYS A 85 4.64 0.69 -7.74
C LYS A 85 4.10 0.74 -9.16
N ASN A 86 4.12 -0.37 -9.89
CA ASN A 86 3.53 -0.42 -11.23
C ASN A 86 2.01 -0.26 -11.19
N TYR A 87 1.33 -0.91 -10.24
CA TYR A 87 -0.11 -0.74 -10.01
C TYR A 87 -0.48 0.73 -9.75
N MET A 88 0.33 1.46 -8.98
CA MET A 88 0.10 2.88 -8.69
C MET A 88 0.40 3.83 -9.85
N LYS A 89 1.13 3.39 -10.88
CA LYS A 89 1.41 4.19 -12.09
C LYS A 89 0.25 4.16 -13.08
N VAL A 90 -0.65 3.18 -13.02
CA VAL A 90 -1.80 3.02 -13.96
C VAL A 90 -2.93 4.01 -13.61
N ARG A 91 -2.58 5.18 -13.10
CA ARG A 91 -3.50 6.26 -12.71
C ARG A 91 -3.76 7.20 -13.87
#